data_AF-A0A524EF93-F1
#
_entry.id   AF-A0A524EF93-F1
#
_cell.length_a   1.000
_cell.length_b   1.000
_cell.length_c   1.000
_cell.angle_alpha   90.00
_cell.angle_beta   90.00
_cell.angle_gamma   90.00
#
_symmetry.space_group_name_H-M   'P 1'
#
loop_
_entity.id
_entity.type
_entity.pdbx_description
1 polymer ?
#
loop_
_entity_poly.entity_id
_entity_poly.type
_entity_poly.pdbx_seq_one_letter_code
_entity_poly.pdbx_strand_id
1 'polypeptide(L)'
;MSEKLDIFSLSKYTFNLLEHKSKEVKSAELYFSKSKYISIEVEENSVKNSEMGSDIGASIRIFDTRGSLGFAITNKVNKSTLERMITNALKLMQSGTMDQDFRDLPSHYKNYPKVRGLYDAELKQMQLEDSLGYVKDLINICKQDELAISQSAQFSSTYAKTYIFNTNGVEINGKDTICSIVSNMIVKDKMSNETSFGYDWQSERSVSKINASEIAYNALNEAKGNLNRVKIKSNTLPLFLTPTGTINLILRPIASAVNAESYQYNRSFLVGKKNQVIGSNYLNVHDNALIDDAAGSSIFDGEGVPCKDKTLFQNGKFLETGLLHNSYTAGKYNIESTGNAARSSYTSIPSIGISNIILDPGQNSQEDILKDIKEGILL
;
A
#
# COMPACT_ATOMS: atom_id res chain seq x y z
N MET A 1 1.44 -29.48 -20.89
CA MET A 1 0.21 -29.24 -20.12
C MET A 1 0.61 -28.96 -18.68
N SER A 2 0.56 -27.71 -18.21
CA SER A 2 0.84 -27.44 -16.79
C SER A 2 -0.31 -27.99 -15.96
N GLU A 3 -0.02 -28.91 -15.05
CA GLU A 3 -0.97 -29.24 -13.99
C GLU A 3 -1.37 -27.93 -13.32
N LYS A 4 -2.66 -27.62 -13.36
CA LYS A 4 -3.21 -26.45 -12.70
C LYS A 4 -2.94 -26.64 -11.21
N LEU A 5 -1.99 -25.89 -10.68
CA LEU A 5 -1.56 -25.97 -9.28
C LEU A 5 -2.78 -25.77 -8.37
N ASP A 6 -3.23 -26.86 -7.74
CA ASP A 6 -4.37 -26.84 -6.83
C ASP A 6 -3.92 -26.39 -5.44
N ILE A 7 -3.99 -25.07 -5.22
CA ILE A 7 -3.59 -24.42 -3.97
C ILE A 7 -4.39 -24.95 -2.76
N PHE A 8 -5.67 -25.30 -2.94
CA PHE A 8 -6.52 -25.81 -1.86
C PHE A 8 -6.12 -27.23 -1.44
N SER A 9 -5.85 -28.10 -2.43
CA SER A 9 -5.32 -29.44 -2.13
C SER A 9 -3.94 -29.38 -1.48
N LEU A 10 -3.09 -28.44 -1.91
CA LEU A 10 -1.77 -28.24 -1.30
C LEU A 10 -1.86 -27.71 0.13
N SER A 11 -2.73 -26.73 0.42
CA SER A 11 -2.88 -26.20 1.77
C SER A 11 -3.38 -27.27 2.74
N LYS A 12 -4.38 -28.07 2.35
CA LYS A 12 -4.88 -29.21 3.13
C LYS A 12 -3.80 -30.26 3.38
N TYR A 13 -3.04 -30.62 2.35
CA TYR A 13 -1.90 -31.53 2.50
C TYR A 13 -0.86 -30.99 3.49
N THR A 14 -0.51 -29.71 3.40
CA THR A 14 0.49 -29.08 4.26
C THR A 14 0.05 -29.02 5.72
N PHE A 15 -1.21 -28.68 6.02
CA PHE A 15 -1.69 -28.69 7.41
C PHE A 15 -1.79 -30.09 8.00
N ASN A 16 -2.27 -31.09 7.24
CA ASN A 16 -2.28 -32.47 7.70
C ASN A 16 -0.85 -32.96 8.03
N LEU A 17 0.11 -32.64 7.17
CA LEU A 17 1.51 -33.00 7.41
C LEU A 17 2.09 -32.28 8.64
N LEU A 18 1.73 -31.02 8.85
CA LEU A 18 2.18 -30.25 10.01
C LEU A 18 1.68 -30.87 11.32
N GLU A 19 0.39 -31.21 11.38
CA GLU A 19 -0.24 -31.88 12.52
C GLU A 19 0.43 -33.23 12.85
N HIS A 20 0.78 -34.01 11.82
CA HIS A 20 1.53 -35.26 12.01
C HIS A 20 2.97 -35.05 12.50
N LYS A 21 3.63 -33.95 12.09
CA LYS A 21 5.04 -33.69 12.41
C LYS A 21 5.26 -33.08 13.80
N SER A 22 4.32 -32.28 14.31
CA SER A 22 4.47 -31.66 15.63
C SER A 22 3.12 -31.36 16.28
N LYS A 23 2.99 -31.79 17.54
CA LYS A 23 1.86 -31.44 18.43
C LYS A 23 2.09 -30.16 19.23
N GLU A 24 3.28 -29.56 19.14
CA GLU A 24 3.63 -28.32 19.85
C GLU A 24 3.13 -27.07 19.12
N VAL A 25 2.71 -27.23 17.86
CA VAL A 25 2.15 -26.15 17.05
C VAL A 25 0.79 -25.76 17.61
N LYS A 26 0.67 -24.52 18.05
CA LYS A 26 -0.58 -23.90 18.45
C LYS A 26 -1.40 -23.48 17.23
N SER A 27 -0.76 -22.79 16.29
CA SER A 27 -1.43 -22.26 15.10
C SER A 27 -0.46 -22.13 13.93
N ALA A 28 -0.99 -22.19 12.70
CA ALA A 28 -0.21 -21.97 11.50
C ALA A 28 -1.00 -21.29 10.39
N GLU A 29 -0.31 -20.58 9.52
CA GLU A 29 -0.85 -19.87 8.38
C GLU A 29 -0.04 -20.20 7.12
N LEU A 30 -0.74 -20.42 6.02
CA LEU A 30 -0.18 -20.50 4.68
C LEU A 30 -0.66 -19.32 3.84
N TYR A 31 0.29 -18.62 3.25
CA TYR A 31 0.05 -17.54 2.30
C TYR A 31 0.60 -17.93 0.94
N PHE A 32 -0.21 -17.83 -0.10
CA PHE A 32 0.21 -18.01 -1.49
C PHE A 32 -0.05 -16.73 -2.27
N SER A 33 0.91 -16.32 -3.08
CA SER A 33 0.72 -15.22 -4.01
C SER A 33 1.22 -15.61 -5.40
N LYS A 34 0.47 -15.18 -6.41
CA LYS A 34 0.89 -15.19 -7.79
C LYS A 34 0.63 -13.82 -8.37
N SER A 35 1.65 -13.21 -8.96
CA SER A 35 1.52 -11.93 -9.67
C SER A 35 2.00 -12.04 -11.11
N LYS A 36 1.49 -11.14 -11.95
CA LYS A 36 2.04 -10.77 -13.25
C LYS A 36 2.21 -9.27 -13.23
N TYR A 37 3.34 -8.76 -13.71
CA TYR A 37 3.60 -7.33 -13.73
C TYR A 37 4.26 -6.90 -15.04
N ILE A 38 4.08 -5.63 -15.36
CA ILE A 38 4.81 -4.91 -16.40
C ILE A 38 5.35 -3.63 -15.75
N SER A 39 6.61 -3.30 -16.02
CA SER A 39 7.22 -2.03 -15.63
C SER A 39 8.02 -1.50 -16.81
N ILE A 40 7.78 -0.24 -17.19
CA ILE A 40 8.59 0.49 -18.15
C ILE A 40 9.11 1.74 -17.48
N GLU A 41 10.43 1.90 -17.48
CA GLU A 41 11.13 3.03 -16.92
C GLU A 41 11.71 3.91 -18.04
N VAL A 42 11.44 5.20 -17.93
CA VAL A 42 11.98 6.25 -18.78
C VAL A 42 13.02 7.01 -17.97
N GLU A 43 14.20 7.19 -18.55
CA GLU A 43 15.30 7.99 -18.02
C GLU A 43 15.88 8.82 -19.16
N GLU A 44 16.23 10.08 -18.89
CA GLU A 44 16.70 11.03 -19.92
C GLU A 44 15.73 11.12 -21.11
N ASN A 45 14.42 11.04 -20.83
CA ASN A 45 13.36 11.09 -21.84
C ASN A 45 13.44 9.98 -22.92
N SER A 46 14.04 8.84 -22.57
CA SER A 46 14.10 7.63 -23.38
C SER A 46 13.75 6.41 -22.55
N VAL A 47 13.17 5.37 -23.17
CA VAL A 47 12.95 4.09 -22.50
C VAL A 47 14.31 3.51 -22.12
N LYS A 48 14.51 3.31 -20.82
CA LYS A 48 15.75 2.78 -20.25
C LYS A 48 15.64 1.30 -19.95
N ASN A 49 14.53 0.90 -19.34
CA ASN A 49 14.25 -0.46 -18.94
C ASN A 49 12.78 -0.79 -19.24
N SER A 50 12.54 -2.03 -19.66
CA SER A 50 11.21 -2.56 -19.88
C SER A 50 11.20 -4.02 -19.46
N GLU A 51 10.38 -4.35 -18.48
CA GLU A 51 10.27 -5.68 -17.93
C GLU A 51 8.81 -6.15 -17.91
N MET A 52 8.62 -7.42 -18.20
CA MET A 52 7.39 -8.15 -17.92
C MET A 52 7.77 -9.43 -17.21
N GLY A 53 7.09 -9.72 -16.11
CA GLY A 53 7.42 -10.86 -15.28
C GLY A 53 6.19 -11.49 -14.64
N SER A 54 6.42 -12.64 -14.05
CA SER A 54 5.47 -13.28 -13.15
C SER A 54 6.21 -13.83 -11.95
N ASP A 55 5.64 -13.63 -10.77
CA ASP A 55 6.15 -14.20 -9.54
C ASP A 55 5.10 -15.16 -8.97
N ILE A 56 5.58 -16.25 -8.38
CA ILE A 56 4.75 -17.20 -7.65
C ILE A 56 5.51 -17.67 -6.44
N GLY A 57 4.86 -17.62 -5.29
CA GLY A 57 5.46 -18.12 -4.07
C GLY A 57 4.47 -18.42 -2.98
N ALA A 58 5.01 -19.03 -1.94
CA ALA A 58 4.29 -19.38 -0.74
C ALA A 58 5.12 -19.04 0.50
N SER A 59 4.44 -18.79 1.60
CA SER A 59 5.06 -18.73 2.91
C SER A 59 4.22 -19.43 3.96
N ILE A 60 4.89 -19.89 5.00
CA ILE A 60 4.27 -20.51 6.16
C ILE A 60 4.76 -19.80 7.42
N ARG A 61 3.82 -19.37 8.27
CA ARG A 61 4.08 -18.96 9.66
C ARG A 61 3.54 -20.02 10.59
N ILE A 62 4.34 -20.48 11.54
CA ILE A 62 3.97 -21.49 12.53
C ILE A 62 4.27 -20.92 13.91
N PHE A 63 3.34 -21.05 14.84
CA PHE A 63 3.48 -20.60 16.22
C PHE A 63 3.29 -21.75 17.18
N ASP A 64 4.13 -21.82 18.21
CA ASP A 64 3.94 -22.74 19.33
C ASP A 64 3.08 -22.13 20.46
N THR A 65 2.88 -22.88 21.53
CA THR A 65 2.13 -22.42 22.71
C THR A 65 2.80 -21.29 23.48
N ARG A 66 4.09 -21.04 23.25
CA ARG A 66 4.89 -19.95 23.83
C ARG A 66 4.84 -18.68 22.95
N GLY A 67 4.15 -18.73 21.81
CA GLY A 67 4.09 -17.64 20.83
C GLY A 67 5.33 -17.53 19.93
N SER A 68 6.29 -18.45 20.05
CA SER A 68 7.49 -18.43 19.23
C SER A 68 7.16 -18.65 17.75
N LEU A 69 7.73 -17.83 16.86
CA LEU A 69 7.45 -17.86 15.41
C LEU A 69 8.51 -18.66 14.64
N GLY A 70 8.05 -19.58 13.81
CA GLY A 70 8.78 -20.14 12.68
C GLY A 70 8.25 -19.63 11.35
N PHE A 71 9.11 -19.00 10.54
CA PHE A 71 8.73 -18.49 9.22
C PHE A 71 9.60 -19.10 8.11
N ALA A 72 8.96 -19.59 7.05
CA ALA A 72 9.66 -20.08 5.87
C ALA A 72 8.95 -19.66 4.59
N ILE A 73 9.71 -19.49 3.52
CA ILE A 73 9.24 -18.98 2.22
C ILE A 73 9.72 -19.88 1.07
N THR A 74 9.03 -19.82 -0.07
CA THR A 74 9.50 -20.41 -1.32
C THR A 74 8.94 -19.71 -2.55
N ASN A 75 9.68 -19.75 -3.66
CA ASN A 75 9.21 -19.40 -5.00
C ASN A 75 8.91 -20.64 -5.88
N LYS A 76 8.95 -21.85 -5.31
CA LYS A 76 8.59 -23.11 -5.98
C LYS A 76 7.47 -23.81 -5.21
N VAL A 77 6.25 -23.67 -5.69
CA VAL A 77 5.08 -24.22 -5.00
C VAL A 77 4.81 -25.65 -5.47
N ASN A 78 5.21 -26.63 -4.66
CA ASN A 78 4.93 -28.06 -4.82
C ASN A 78 5.08 -28.80 -3.48
N LYS A 79 4.60 -30.05 -3.39
CA LYS A 79 4.60 -30.85 -2.15
C LYS A 79 5.96 -30.95 -1.49
N SER A 80 6.99 -31.37 -2.23
CA SER A 80 8.34 -31.56 -1.69
C SER A 80 8.93 -30.26 -1.13
N THR A 81 8.62 -29.11 -1.74
CA THR A 81 9.09 -27.82 -1.23
C THR A 81 8.31 -27.36 0.00
N LEU A 82 7.00 -27.60 0.06
CA LEU A 82 6.18 -27.34 1.25
C LEU A 82 6.60 -28.21 2.45
N GLU A 83 6.96 -29.48 2.22
CA GLU A 83 7.53 -30.37 3.24
C GLU A 83 8.82 -29.81 3.86
N ARG A 84 9.72 -29.26 3.01
CA ARG A 84 10.93 -28.58 3.49
C ARG A 84 10.62 -27.31 4.25
N MET A 85 9.64 -26.52 3.78
CA MET A 85 9.21 -25.29 4.47
C MET A 85 8.70 -25.60 5.87
N ILE A 86 7.84 -26.61 6.04
CA ILE A 86 7.39 -27.05 7.37
C ILE A 86 8.59 -27.42 8.25
N THR A 87 9.51 -28.24 7.71
CA THR A 87 10.66 -28.71 8.48
C THR A 87 11.55 -27.55 8.95
N ASN A 88 11.77 -26.55 8.09
CA ASN A 88 12.55 -25.35 8.44
C ASN A 88 11.80 -24.45 9.42
N ALA A 89 10.52 -24.18 9.17
CA ALA A 89 9.70 -23.35 10.04
C ALA A 89 9.59 -23.95 11.46
N LEU A 90 9.42 -25.27 11.59
CA LEU A 90 9.42 -25.96 12.89
C LEU A 90 10.76 -25.77 13.64
N LYS A 91 11.90 -25.91 12.96
CA LYS A 91 13.22 -25.68 13.58
C LYS A 91 13.42 -24.23 14.05
N LEU A 92 12.95 -23.28 13.26
CA LEU A 92 12.99 -21.85 13.60
C LEU A 92 12.07 -21.53 14.79
N MET A 93 10.85 -22.08 14.80
CA MET A 93 9.90 -21.96 15.90
C MET A 93 10.49 -22.52 17.21
N GLN A 94 11.10 -23.71 17.17
CA GLN A 94 11.70 -24.33 18.36
C GLN A 94 12.85 -23.52 18.94
N SER A 95 13.69 -22.95 18.07
CA SER A 95 14.81 -22.08 18.46
C SER A 95 14.40 -20.64 18.79
N GLY A 96 13.16 -20.26 18.49
CA GLY A 96 12.68 -18.90 18.65
C GLY A 96 12.42 -18.52 20.10
N THR A 97 12.37 -17.22 20.34
CA THR A 97 12.14 -16.65 21.67
C THR A 97 10.64 -16.69 21.99
N MET A 98 10.32 -16.93 23.25
CA MET A 98 8.93 -16.81 23.74
C MET A 98 8.41 -15.40 23.49
N ASP A 99 7.19 -15.32 22.94
CA ASP A 99 6.46 -14.07 22.73
C ASP A 99 5.18 -14.13 23.55
N GLN A 100 5.20 -13.46 24.71
CA GLN A 100 4.05 -13.42 25.63
C GLN A 100 2.91 -12.53 25.13
N ASP A 101 3.16 -11.68 24.14
CA ASP A 101 2.16 -10.78 23.56
C ASP A 101 1.37 -11.45 22.44
N PHE A 102 1.93 -12.50 21.81
CA PHE A 102 1.22 -13.31 20.85
C PHE A 102 -0.02 -13.97 21.49
N ARG A 103 -1.18 -13.77 20.87
CA ARG A 103 -2.44 -14.40 21.27
C ARG A 103 -2.75 -15.59 20.38
N ASP A 104 -3.15 -15.34 19.14
CA ASP A 104 -3.40 -16.37 18.14
C ASP A 104 -3.51 -15.75 16.74
N LEU A 105 -3.62 -16.59 15.72
CA LEU A 105 -4.00 -16.19 14.37
C LEU A 105 -5.52 -15.89 14.29
N PRO A 106 -5.97 -15.12 13.28
CA PRO A 106 -7.39 -14.82 13.10
C PRO A 106 -8.26 -16.07 13.05
N SER A 107 -9.42 -16.02 13.69
CA SER A 107 -10.45 -17.05 13.53
C SER A 107 -11.21 -16.91 12.21
N HIS A 108 -11.97 -17.93 11.84
CA HIS A 108 -12.88 -17.88 10.70
C HIS A 108 -13.88 -16.71 10.77
N TYR A 109 -14.07 -16.01 9.64
CA TYR A 109 -15.08 -14.96 9.48
C TYR A 109 -16.20 -15.40 8.55
N LYS A 110 -17.45 -15.22 8.99
CA LYS A 110 -18.65 -15.61 8.22
C LYS A 110 -18.94 -14.67 7.03
N ASN A 111 -18.62 -13.39 7.20
CA ASN A 111 -19.01 -12.35 6.25
C ASN A 111 -17.79 -11.50 5.89
N TYR A 112 -17.63 -11.25 4.60
CA TYR A 112 -16.68 -10.29 4.05
C TYR A 112 -17.46 -9.16 3.36
N PRO A 113 -16.96 -7.93 3.40
CA PRO A 113 -17.58 -6.81 2.71
C PRO A 113 -17.57 -7.04 1.19
N LYS A 114 -18.39 -6.26 0.48
CA LYS A 114 -18.40 -6.22 -0.99
C LYS A 114 -17.80 -4.90 -1.43
N VAL A 115 -16.82 -4.97 -2.33
CA VAL A 115 -16.19 -3.82 -2.98
C VAL A 115 -16.06 -4.15 -4.46
N ARG A 116 -16.42 -3.21 -5.32
CA ARG A 116 -16.35 -3.34 -6.78
C ARG A 116 -15.04 -2.78 -7.30
N GLY A 117 -14.70 -3.14 -8.53
CA GLY A 117 -13.54 -2.55 -9.20
C GLY A 117 -12.18 -3.03 -8.72
N LEU A 118 -12.11 -4.06 -7.87
CA LEU A 118 -10.84 -4.58 -7.38
C LEU A 118 -9.99 -5.21 -8.49
N TYR A 119 -10.61 -5.71 -9.55
CA TYR A 119 -9.99 -6.49 -10.62
C TYR A 119 -10.45 -6.03 -12.01
N ASP A 120 -9.47 -5.81 -12.89
CA ASP A 120 -9.64 -5.52 -14.31
C ASP A 120 -9.10 -6.69 -15.16
N ALA A 121 -9.95 -7.19 -16.06
CA ALA A 121 -9.59 -8.29 -16.96
C ALA A 121 -8.62 -7.87 -18.07
N GLU A 122 -8.61 -6.59 -18.45
CA GLU A 122 -7.69 -6.02 -19.44
C GLU A 122 -6.28 -5.97 -18.87
N LEU A 123 -6.10 -5.41 -17.67
CA LEU A 123 -4.80 -5.37 -16.98
C LEU A 123 -4.18 -6.76 -16.77
N LYS A 124 -5.01 -7.77 -16.45
CA LYS A 124 -4.50 -9.15 -16.34
C LYS A 124 -3.96 -9.68 -17.68
N GLN A 125 -4.58 -9.31 -18.79
CA GLN A 125 -4.23 -9.81 -20.12
C GLN A 125 -3.18 -8.94 -20.83
N MET A 126 -2.96 -7.73 -20.31
CA MET A 126 -2.02 -6.73 -20.83
C MET A 126 -0.65 -7.34 -21.12
N GLN A 127 -0.11 -6.99 -22.28
CA GLN A 127 1.26 -7.26 -22.71
C GLN A 127 2.07 -5.97 -22.72
N LEU A 128 3.38 -6.08 -22.91
CA LEU A 128 4.27 -4.93 -22.91
C LEU A 128 3.88 -3.92 -23.99
N GLU A 129 3.47 -4.40 -25.17
CA GLU A 129 3.09 -3.60 -26.32
C GLU A 129 1.91 -2.68 -26.04
N ASP A 130 0.96 -3.13 -25.22
CA ASP A 130 -0.23 -2.36 -24.82
C ASP A 130 0.13 -1.13 -23.98
N SER A 131 1.28 -1.16 -23.30
CA SER A 131 1.75 -0.05 -22.44
C SER A 131 2.54 1.03 -23.20
N LEU A 132 2.96 0.75 -24.44
CA LEU A 132 3.80 1.66 -25.21
C LEU A 132 3.12 2.99 -25.54
N GLY A 133 1.78 3.01 -25.65
CA GLY A 133 1.01 4.24 -25.86
C GLY A 133 1.22 5.24 -24.72
N TYR A 134 1.02 4.80 -23.48
CA TYR A 134 1.21 5.63 -22.29
C TYR A 134 2.63 6.18 -22.17
N VAL A 135 3.63 5.34 -22.44
CA VAL A 135 5.04 5.77 -22.37
C VAL A 135 5.39 6.75 -23.49
N LYS A 136 4.83 6.57 -24.70
CA LYS A 136 5.00 7.53 -25.80
C LYS A 136 4.40 8.88 -25.45
N ASP A 137 3.23 8.93 -24.82
CA ASP A 137 2.59 10.17 -24.41
C ASP A 137 3.47 10.95 -23.42
N LEU A 138 4.02 10.27 -22.41
CA LEU A 138 4.97 10.85 -21.45
C LEU A 138 6.17 11.50 -22.16
N ILE A 139 6.82 10.72 -23.05
CA ILE A 139 8.02 11.16 -23.77
C ILE A 139 7.71 12.33 -24.72
N ASN A 140 6.58 12.27 -25.42
CA ASN A 140 6.20 13.27 -26.40
C ASN A 140 6.00 14.65 -25.78
N ILE A 141 5.37 14.71 -24.60
CA ILE A 141 5.16 15.98 -23.88
C ILE A 141 6.51 16.62 -23.51
N CYS A 142 7.46 15.82 -23.01
CA CYS A 142 8.80 16.32 -22.73
C CYS A 142 9.50 16.82 -24.01
N LYS A 143 9.40 16.10 -25.13
CA LYS A 143 10.10 16.45 -26.38
C LYS A 143 9.55 17.70 -27.05
N GLN A 144 8.27 17.97 -26.90
CA GLN A 144 7.60 19.09 -27.56
C GLN A 144 7.79 20.41 -26.81
N ASP A 145 8.22 20.36 -25.55
CA ASP A 145 8.42 21.56 -24.77
C ASP A 145 9.83 22.14 -24.93
N GLU A 146 9.89 23.46 -25.09
CA GLU A 146 11.16 24.17 -25.32
C GLU A 146 12.05 24.30 -24.07
N LEU A 147 11.48 24.21 -22.87
CA LEU A 147 12.20 24.36 -21.61
C LEU A 147 12.51 23.00 -20.98
N ALA A 148 11.74 21.95 -21.28
CA ALA A 148 12.01 20.61 -20.81
C ALA A 148 13.33 20.07 -21.38
N ILE A 149 14.23 19.66 -20.49
CA ILE A 149 15.55 19.13 -20.86
C ILE A 149 15.72 17.65 -20.54
N SER A 150 14.93 17.10 -19.61
CA SER A 150 15.00 15.69 -19.21
C SER A 150 13.73 15.23 -18.52
N GLN A 151 13.50 13.92 -18.52
CA GLN A 151 12.40 13.25 -17.85
C GLN A 151 12.87 11.96 -17.19
N SER A 152 12.35 11.70 -15.99
CA SER A 152 12.22 10.35 -15.44
C SER A 152 10.74 10.01 -15.33
N ALA A 153 10.32 8.87 -15.86
CA ALA A 153 8.91 8.48 -15.82
C ALA A 153 8.77 6.96 -15.68
N GLN A 154 7.62 6.50 -15.22
CA GLN A 154 7.34 5.08 -15.08
C GLN A 154 5.90 4.78 -15.45
N PHE A 155 5.69 3.73 -16.23
CA PHE A 155 4.42 3.01 -16.29
C PHE A 155 4.60 1.68 -15.56
N SER A 156 3.68 1.33 -14.68
CA SER A 156 3.65 0.00 -14.07
C SER A 156 2.24 -0.56 -14.06
N SER A 157 2.14 -1.88 -14.15
CA SER A 157 0.89 -2.60 -13.95
C SER A 157 1.17 -3.90 -13.20
N THR A 158 0.24 -4.31 -12.35
CA THR A 158 0.29 -5.56 -11.62
C THR A 158 -1.11 -6.17 -11.58
N TYR A 159 -1.18 -7.46 -11.86
CA TYR A 159 -2.28 -8.33 -11.47
C TYR A 159 -1.76 -9.28 -10.40
N ALA A 160 -2.45 -9.41 -9.27
CA ALA A 160 -2.14 -10.45 -8.29
C ALA A 160 -3.35 -11.32 -7.95
N LYS A 161 -3.04 -12.55 -7.52
CA LYS A 161 -3.98 -13.47 -6.91
C LYS A 161 -3.36 -14.02 -5.62
N THR A 162 -4.08 -13.82 -4.52
CA THR A 162 -3.63 -14.16 -3.18
C THR A 162 -4.54 -15.20 -2.57
N TYR A 163 -3.97 -16.12 -1.79
CA TYR A 163 -4.69 -17.10 -0.98
C TYR A 163 -4.12 -17.11 0.44
N ILE A 164 -5.00 -17.13 1.43
CA ILE A 164 -4.65 -17.19 2.84
C ILE A 164 -5.42 -18.35 3.46
N PHE A 165 -4.68 -19.23 4.13
CA PHE A 165 -5.24 -20.32 4.91
C PHE A 165 -4.65 -20.29 6.31
N ASN A 166 -5.42 -20.60 7.34
CA ASN A 166 -4.86 -20.85 8.67
C ASN A 166 -5.56 -22.00 9.38
N THR A 167 -4.93 -22.49 10.45
CA THR A 167 -5.45 -23.58 11.30
C THR A 167 -6.72 -23.21 12.07
N ASN A 168 -7.05 -21.93 12.16
CA ASN A 168 -8.22 -21.41 12.88
C ASN A 168 -9.45 -21.23 11.96
N GLY A 169 -9.35 -21.71 10.72
CA GLY A 169 -10.46 -21.79 9.76
C GLY A 169 -10.57 -20.61 8.79
N VAL A 170 -9.56 -19.73 8.72
CA VAL A 170 -9.46 -18.78 7.60
C VAL A 170 -9.10 -19.57 6.35
N GLU A 171 -9.92 -19.40 5.32
CA GLU A 171 -9.70 -19.90 3.97
C GLU A 171 -10.27 -18.86 3.01
N ILE A 172 -9.41 -18.00 2.47
CA ILE A 172 -9.84 -16.90 1.61
C ILE A 172 -8.87 -16.66 0.46
N ASN A 173 -9.41 -16.17 -0.66
CA ASN A 173 -8.61 -15.75 -1.80
C ASN A 173 -9.22 -14.52 -2.47
N GLY A 174 -8.36 -13.75 -3.13
CA GLY A 174 -8.72 -12.51 -3.80
C GLY A 174 -7.89 -12.30 -5.05
N LYS A 175 -8.40 -11.46 -5.95
CA LYS A 175 -7.67 -10.96 -7.11
C LYS A 175 -7.71 -9.45 -7.06
N ASP A 176 -6.60 -8.83 -7.42
CA ASP A 176 -6.53 -7.40 -7.59
C ASP A 176 -5.76 -7.02 -8.86
N THR A 177 -6.01 -5.81 -9.32
CA THR A 177 -5.21 -5.14 -10.32
C THR A 177 -4.90 -3.72 -9.89
N ILE A 178 -3.70 -3.27 -10.24
CA ILE A 178 -3.28 -1.88 -10.10
C ILE A 178 -2.41 -1.51 -11.30
N CYS A 179 -2.55 -0.29 -11.78
CA CYS A 179 -1.66 0.33 -12.74
C CYS A 179 -1.35 1.74 -12.28
N SER A 180 -0.14 2.22 -12.57
CA SER A 180 0.30 3.54 -12.13
C SER A 180 1.17 4.18 -13.19
N ILE A 181 1.06 5.50 -13.28
CA ILE A 181 1.95 6.35 -14.06
C ILE A 181 2.56 7.39 -13.14
N VAL A 182 3.84 7.65 -13.35
CA VAL A 182 4.59 8.69 -12.65
C VAL A 182 5.38 9.48 -13.69
N SER A 183 5.41 10.81 -13.55
CA SER A 183 6.25 11.69 -14.35
C SER A 183 7.01 12.66 -13.45
N ASN A 184 8.33 12.73 -13.63
CA ASN A 184 9.20 13.75 -13.07
C ASN A 184 9.86 14.52 -14.24
N MET A 185 9.52 15.80 -14.35
CA MET A 185 9.97 16.69 -15.42
C MET A 185 11.06 17.61 -14.92
N ILE A 186 12.14 17.76 -15.69
CA ILE A 186 13.18 18.76 -15.44
C ILE A 186 13.14 19.79 -16.56
N VAL A 187 13.01 21.05 -16.18
CA VAL A 187 13.04 22.20 -17.09
C VAL A 187 14.24 23.09 -16.80
N LYS A 188 14.68 23.82 -17.82
CA LYS A 188 15.75 24.81 -17.71
C LYS A 188 15.38 26.10 -18.43
N ASP A 189 15.42 27.21 -17.70
CA ASP A 189 15.25 28.52 -18.29
C ASP A 189 16.46 28.89 -19.17
N LYS A 190 16.19 29.36 -20.39
CA LYS A 190 17.21 29.63 -21.41
C LYS A 190 18.05 30.88 -21.09
N MET A 191 17.54 31.80 -20.29
CA MET A 191 18.18 33.09 -20.01
C MET A 191 18.99 33.07 -18.72
N SER A 192 18.39 32.61 -17.63
CA SER A 192 18.99 32.53 -16.30
C SER A 192 19.84 31.28 -16.09
N ASN A 193 19.71 30.27 -16.97
CA ASN A 193 20.22 28.92 -16.78
C ASN A 193 19.68 28.20 -15.53
N GLU A 194 18.64 28.74 -14.90
CA GLU A 194 17.98 28.14 -13.75
C GLU A 194 17.32 26.81 -14.15
N THR A 195 17.51 25.78 -13.34
CA THR A 195 16.77 24.52 -13.45
C THR A 195 15.71 24.40 -12.38
N SER A 196 14.66 23.69 -12.72
CA SER A 196 13.54 23.38 -11.85
C SER A 196 12.96 22.01 -12.22
N PHE A 197 12.18 21.42 -11.30
CA PHE A 197 11.49 20.17 -11.52
C PHE A 197 10.04 20.21 -11.04
N GLY A 198 9.26 19.27 -11.54
CA GLY A 198 7.86 19.05 -11.18
C GLY A 198 7.49 17.59 -11.30
N TYR A 199 6.48 17.18 -10.57
CA TYR A 199 6.17 15.78 -10.31
C TYR A 199 4.67 15.56 -10.24
N ASP A 200 4.18 14.57 -10.97
CA ASP A 200 2.81 14.12 -10.81
C ASP A 200 2.71 12.60 -11.01
N TRP A 201 1.64 12.02 -10.49
CA TRP A 201 1.40 10.58 -10.55
C TRP A 201 -0.09 10.25 -10.49
N GLN A 202 -0.42 9.08 -11.03
CA GLN A 202 -1.74 8.49 -10.94
C GLN A 202 -1.63 7.01 -10.61
N SER A 203 -2.57 6.48 -9.83
CA SER A 203 -2.70 5.06 -9.56
C SER A 203 -4.16 4.64 -9.63
N GLU A 204 -4.45 3.64 -10.46
CA GLU A 204 -5.80 3.21 -10.78
C GLU A 204 -5.89 1.69 -10.81
N ARG A 205 -7.10 1.15 -10.58
CA ARG A 205 -7.37 -0.29 -10.72
C ARG A 205 -7.71 -0.74 -12.13
N SER A 206 -7.97 0.21 -13.04
CA SER A 206 -8.23 -0.05 -14.46
C SER A 206 -7.37 0.82 -15.34
N VAL A 207 -6.83 0.22 -16.39
CA VAL A 207 -5.96 0.92 -17.36
C VAL A 207 -6.71 2.04 -18.09
N SER A 208 -8.02 1.88 -18.29
CA SER A 208 -8.87 2.85 -18.99
C SER A 208 -9.00 4.20 -18.28
N LYS A 209 -8.68 4.24 -16.97
CA LYS A 209 -8.72 5.47 -16.17
C LYS A 209 -7.39 6.22 -16.15
N ILE A 210 -6.31 5.60 -16.64
CA ILE A 210 -4.98 6.19 -16.64
C ILE A 210 -4.87 7.25 -17.74
N ASN A 211 -4.39 8.44 -17.38
CA ASN A 211 -4.14 9.54 -18.30
C ASN A 211 -2.67 9.97 -18.27
N ALA A 212 -1.83 9.29 -19.05
CA ALA A 212 -0.40 9.58 -19.13
C ALA A 212 -0.09 11.03 -19.54
N SER A 213 -0.88 11.55 -20.48
CA SER A 213 -0.70 12.89 -21.01
C SER A 213 -0.92 13.94 -19.92
N GLU A 214 -2.02 13.85 -19.19
CA GLU A 214 -2.34 14.78 -18.10
C GLU A 214 -1.25 14.78 -17.02
N ILE A 215 -0.79 13.59 -16.59
CA ILE A 215 0.28 13.47 -15.59
C ILE A 215 1.60 14.10 -16.06
N ALA A 216 2.00 13.90 -17.31
CA ALA A 216 3.18 14.58 -17.84
C ALA A 216 2.99 16.10 -17.97
N TYR A 217 1.81 16.56 -18.40
CA TYR A 217 1.50 17.99 -18.48
C TYR A 217 1.52 18.68 -17.10
N ASN A 218 0.95 18.04 -16.07
CA ASN A 218 0.94 18.57 -14.72
C ASN A 218 2.36 18.68 -14.15
N ALA A 219 3.17 17.63 -14.29
CA ALA A 219 4.58 17.65 -13.89
C ALA A 219 5.37 18.75 -14.63
N LEU A 220 5.13 18.94 -15.93
CA LEU A 220 5.78 19.98 -16.73
C LEU A 220 5.36 21.39 -16.26
N ASN A 221 4.07 21.60 -16.02
CA ASN A 221 3.53 22.88 -15.57
C ASN A 221 4.06 23.25 -14.18
N GLU A 222 4.12 22.29 -13.26
CA GLU A 222 4.74 22.49 -11.96
C GLU A 222 6.23 22.86 -12.10
N ALA A 223 6.97 22.13 -12.94
CA ALA A 223 8.38 22.40 -13.17
C ALA A 223 8.63 23.83 -13.67
N LYS A 224 7.82 24.28 -14.63
CA LYS A 224 7.87 25.65 -15.17
C LYS A 224 7.44 26.70 -14.15
N GLY A 225 6.39 26.44 -13.38
CA GLY A 225 5.89 27.34 -12.34
C GLY A 225 6.92 27.59 -11.23
N ASN A 226 7.82 26.64 -11.03
CA ASN A 226 8.92 26.71 -10.06
C ASN A 226 10.18 27.44 -10.57
N LEU A 227 10.23 27.88 -11.84
CA LEU A 227 11.31 28.73 -12.38
C LEU A 227 11.17 30.19 -11.91
N ASN A 228 12.25 30.98 -12.06
CA ASN A 228 12.30 32.40 -11.68
C ASN A 228 11.98 32.62 -10.20
N ARG A 229 12.37 31.66 -9.35
CA ARG A 229 12.08 31.69 -7.91
C ARG A 229 12.73 32.90 -7.25
N VAL A 230 11.96 33.59 -6.41
CA VAL A 230 12.42 34.75 -5.66
C VAL A 230 12.75 34.37 -4.23
N LYS A 231 13.83 34.94 -3.69
CA LYS A 231 14.18 34.75 -2.28
C LYS A 231 13.23 35.58 -1.41
N ILE A 232 12.46 34.89 -0.56
CA ILE A 232 11.65 35.53 0.47
C ILE A 232 12.44 35.66 1.78
N LYS A 233 12.08 36.63 2.63
CA LYS A 233 12.60 36.72 3.99
C LYS A 233 11.92 35.67 4.87
N SER A 234 12.63 35.19 5.90
CA SER A 234 12.01 34.34 6.93
C SER A 234 10.84 35.08 7.58
N ASN A 235 9.64 34.50 7.48
CA ASN A 235 8.41 35.10 7.98
C ASN A 235 7.44 33.99 8.43
N THR A 236 6.47 34.35 9.26
CA THR A 236 5.34 33.48 9.59
C THR A 236 4.18 33.84 8.66
N LEU A 237 3.87 32.95 7.72
CA LEU A 237 2.85 33.15 6.70
C LEU A 237 1.81 32.03 6.75
N PRO A 238 0.54 32.31 6.38
CA PRO A 238 -0.43 31.27 6.07
C PRO A 238 0.09 30.33 4.98
N LEU A 239 -0.18 29.04 5.15
CA LEU A 239 0.16 28.00 4.19
C LEU A 239 -1.13 27.43 3.60
N PHE A 240 -1.29 27.54 2.29
CA PHE A 240 -2.34 26.85 1.55
C PHE A 240 -1.75 25.54 1.03
N LEU A 241 -2.25 24.41 1.55
CA LEU A 241 -1.78 23.09 1.13
C LEU A 241 -2.54 22.61 -0.10
N THR A 242 -1.81 22.25 -1.15
CA THR A 242 -2.32 21.46 -2.27
C THR A 242 -2.74 20.06 -1.77
N PRO A 243 -3.48 19.27 -2.55
CA PRO A 243 -3.72 17.86 -2.22
C PRO A 243 -2.41 17.10 -1.94
N THR A 244 -1.38 17.29 -2.77
CA THR A 244 -0.05 16.69 -2.60
C THR A 244 0.64 17.18 -1.33
N GLY A 245 0.59 18.49 -1.04
CA GLY A 245 1.10 19.06 0.21
C GLY A 245 0.40 18.49 1.44
N THR A 246 -0.92 18.33 1.38
CA THR A 246 -1.75 17.74 2.44
C THR A 246 -1.40 16.26 2.67
N ILE A 247 -1.25 15.48 1.60
CA ILE A 247 -0.83 14.07 1.68
C ILE A 247 0.53 13.97 2.40
N ASN A 248 1.50 14.79 2.00
CA ASN A 248 2.87 14.70 2.51
C ASN A 248 3.02 15.23 3.94
N LEU A 249 2.39 16.36 4.27
CA LEU A 249 2.60 17.05 5.55
C LEU A 249 1.58 16.68 6.63
N ILE A 250 0.39 16.21 6.26
CA ILE A 250 -0.67 15.89 7.22
C ILE A 250 -0.95 14.38 7.23
N LEU A 251 -1.36 13.81 6.10
CA LEU A 251 -1.83 12.42 6.07
C LEU A 251 -0.72 11.40 6.28
N ARG A 252 0.47 11.58 5.68
CA ARG A 252 1.58 10.63 5.84
C ARG A 252 2.11 10.56 7.28
N PRO A 253 2.32 11.68 8.00
CA PRO A 253 2.62 11.63 9.42
C PRO A 253 1.52 10.97 10.26
N ILE A 254 0.23 11.26 9.97
CA ILE A 254 -0.90 10.61 10.67
C ILE A 254 -0.88 9.10 10.42
N ALA A 255 -0.75 8.65 9.17
CA ALA A 255 -0.69 7.23 8.79
C ALA A 255 0.41 6.48 9.57
N SER A 256 1.58 7.10 9.73
CA SER A 256 2.67 6.53 10.53
C SER A 256 2.32 6.48 12.03
N ALA A 257 1.66 7.51 12.54
CA ALA A 257 1.36 7.65 13.96
C ALA A 257 0.20 6.76 14.44
N VAL A 258 -0.77 6.46 13.57
CA VAL A 258 -1.90 5.57 13.89
C VAL A 258 -1.55 4.09 13.80
N ASN A 259 -0.37 3.74 13.28
CA ASN A 259 0.14 2.38 13.29
C ASN A 259 0.28 1.87 14.73
N ALA A 260 -0.45 0.81 15.09
CA ALA A 260 -0.47 0.31 16.46
C ALA A 260 0.89 -0.19 16.96
N GLU A 261 1.75 -0.72 16.10
CA GLU A 261 3.11 -1.11 16.51
C GLU A 261 3.93 0.13 16.90
N SER A 262 3.92 1.17 16.06
CA SER A 262 4.56 2.45 16.37
C SER A 262 4.02 3.06 17.67
N TYR A 263 2.71 2.95 17.92
CA TYR A 263 2.10 3.40 19.17
C TYR A 263 2.55 2.57 20.37
N GLN A 264 2.47 1.24 20.30
CA GLN A 264 2.81 0.32 21.40
C GLN A 264 4.30 0.35 21.76
N TYR A 265 5.17 0.68 20.79
CA TYR A 265 6.61 0.85 21.01
C TYR A 265 7.03 2.29 21.31
N ASN A 266 6.08 3.18 21.63
CA ASN A 266 6.33 4.58 21.99
C ASN A 266 7.07 5.40 20.91
N ARG A 267 6.87 5.07 19.62
CA ARG A 267 7.43 5.78 18.46
C ARG A 267 6.43 6.74 17.80
N SER A 268 5.17 6.71 18.21
CA SER A 268 4.11 7.58 17.70
C SER A 268 3.97 8.85 18.55
N PHE A 269 3.74 10.00 17.91
CA PHE A 269 3.40 11.25 18.62
C PHE A 269 2.00 11.20 19.27
N LEU A 270 1.19 10.19 18.97
CA LEU A 270 -0.17 10.02 19.51
C LEU A 270 -0.19 9.31 20.88
N VAL A 271 0.95 8.82 21.37
CA VAL A 271 1.04 8.12 22.66
C VAL A 271 0.48 9.00 23.78
N GLY A 272 -0.53 8.48 24.48
CA GLY A 272 -1.21 9.20 25.57
C GLY A 272 -2.16 10.30 25.11
N LYS A 273 -2.49 10.38 23.81
CA LYS A 273 -3.39 11.39 23.22
C LYS A 273 -4.77 10.84 22.84
N LYS A 274 -5.06 9.57 23.13
CA LYS A 274 -6.38 9.00 22.88
C LYS A 274 -7.48 9.82 23.54
N ASN A 275 -8.55 10.04 22.80
CA ASN A 275 -9.68 10.90 23.17
C ASN A 275 -9.33 12.38 23.43
N GLN A 276 -8.15 12.86 23.03
CA GLN A 276 -7.79 14.27 23.14
C GLN A 276 -7.95 14.98 21.80
N VAL A 277 -8.33 16.25 21.87
CA VAL A 277 -8.31 17.16 20.71
C VAL A 277 -6.87 17.60 20.49
N ILE A 278 -6.29 17.21 19.37
CA ILE A 278 -4.90 17.52 18.99
C ILE A 278 -4.79 18.22 17.63
N GLY A 279 -5.91 18.43 16.95
CA GLY A 279 -5.99 19.15 15.69
C GLY A 279 -7.19 20.08 15.61
N SER A 280 -7.35 20.74 14.46
CA SER A 280 -8.50 21.60 14.17
C SER A 280 -9.81 20.82 14.13
N ASN A 281 -10.95 21.48 14.37
CA ASN A 281 -12.28 20.89 14.20
C ASN A 281 -12.59 20.45 12.75
N TYR A 282 -11.79 20.89 11.77
CA TYR A 282 -11.87 20.42 10.38
C TYR A 282 -11.09 19.13 10.12
N LEU A 283 -10.26 18.66 11.07
CA LEU A 283 -9.48 17.44 10.93
C LEU A 283 -10.37 16.22 11.20
N ASN A 284 -10.96 15.69 10.12
CA ASN A 284 -11.74 14.46 10.10
C ASN A 284 -11.03 13.49 9.16
N VAL A 285 -10.46 12.41 9.72
CA VAL A 285 -9.61 11.48 8.98
C VAL A 285 -10.10 10.06 9.18
N HIS A 286 -10.27 9.34 8.08
CA HIS A 286 -10.62 7.92 8.10
C HIS A 286 -9.64 7.08 7.27
N ASP A 287 -9.53 5.79 7.60
CA ASP A 287 -8.89 4.77 6.81
C ASP A 287 -9.97 3.82 6.27
N ASN A 288 -10.28 3.93 4.98
CA ASN A 288 -11.41 3.24 4.37
C ASN A 288 -10.98 2.30 3.24
N ALA A 289 -11.02 1.00 3.52
CA ALA A 289 -10.68 -0.05 2.57
C ALA A 289 -11.83 -0.44 1.62
N LEU A 290 -13.00 0.19 1.75
CA LEU A 290 -14.26 -0.25 1.13
C LEU A 290 -14.73 0.69 0.03
N ILE A 291 -13.84 1.48 -0.56
CA ILE A 291 -14.15 2.42 -1.64
C ILE A 291 -14.02 1.68 -2.97
N ASP A 292 -15.10 1.66 -3.75
CA ASP A 292 -15.09 1.08 -5.09
C ASP A 292 -13.99 1.70 -5.96
N ASP A 293 -13.31 0.88 -6.75
CA ASP A 293 -12.21 1.26 -7.66
C ASP A 293 -10.95 1.85 -7.00
N ALA A 294 -10.94 2.23 -5.71
CA ALA A 294 -9.81 2.91 -5.10
C ALA A 294 -8.60 1.98 -4.92
N ALA A 295 -7.40 2.50 -5.18
CA ALA A 295 -6.13 1.76 -5.18
C ALA A 295 -5.87 0.99 -3.87
N GLY A 296 -6.17 1.57 -2.70
CA GLY A 296 -5.96 0.94 -1.40
C GLY A 296 -7.07 0.01 -0.92
N SER A 297 -8.12 -0.21 -1.70
CA SER A 297 -9.29 -1.01 -1.27
C SER A 297 -9.07 -2.51 -1.30
N SER A 298 -9.71 -3.23 -0.39
CA SER A 298 -9.72 -4.69 -0.34
C SER A 298 -10.92 -5.18 0.48
N ILE A 299 -11.30 -6.44 0.27
CA ILE A 299 -12.33 -7.10 1.08
C ILE A 299 -11.75 -7.81 2.31
N PHE A 300 -10.46 -8.15 2.30
CA PHE A 300 -9.74 -8.75 3.42
C PHE A 300 -8.28 -8.27 3.46
N ASP A 301 -7.69 -8.25 4.64
CA ASP A 301 -6.33 -7.77 4.88
C ASP A 301 -5.28 -8.88 4.68
N GLY A 302 -4.01 -8.58 4.95
CA GLY A 302 -2.87 -9.52 4.82
C GLY A 302 -2.92 -10.75 5.72
N GLU A 303 -3.89 -10.87 6.62
CA GLU A 303 -4.12 -12.05 7.47
C GLU A 303 -5.51 -12.68 7.22
N GLY A 304 -6.26 -12.17 6.23
CA GLY A 304 -7.60 -12.64 5.90
C GLY A 304 -8.69 -12.07 6.81
N VAL A 305 -8.41 -11.03 7.59
CA VAL A 305 -9.40 -10.31 8.40
C VAL A 305 -10.24 -9.41 7.49
N PRO A 306 -11.58 -9.37 7.63
CA PRO A 306 -12.43 -8.47 6.85
C PRO A 306 -12.00 -7.01 7.01
N CYS A 307 -11.81 -6.34 5.87
CA CYS A 307 -11.50 -4.93 5.84
C CYS A 307 -12.68 -4.08 6.34
N LYS A 308 -12.38 -2.88 6.87
CA LYS A 308 -13.34 -1.99 7.53
C LYS A 308 -13.10 -0.53 7.10
N ASP A 309 -14.13 0.29 7.22
CA ASP A 309 -14.03 1.75 7.29
C ASP A 309 -13.81 2.17 8.75
N LYS A 310 -12.80 3.01 9.00
CA LYS A 310 -12.34 3.35 10.35
C LYS A 310 -12.11 4.85 10.46
N THR A 311 -12.89 5.50 11.32
CA THR A 311 -12.62 6.87 11.72
C THR A 311 -11.42 6.91 12.67
N LEU A 312 -10.40 7.68 12.32
CA LEU A 312 -9.17 7.86 13.09
C LEU A 312 -9.23 9.15 13.91
N PHE A 313 -9.70 10.22 13.25
CA PHE A 313 -9.90 11.54 13.82
C PHE A 313 -11.30 12.05 13.53
N GLN A 314 -11.94 12.63 14.53
CA GLN A 314 -13.21 13.34 14.38
C GLN A 314 -13.11 14.70 15.05
N ASN A 315 -13.33 15.76 14.29
CA ASN A 315 -13.27 17.15 14.75
C ASN A 315 -11.96 17.46 15.51
N GLY A 316 -10.83 16.98 15.00
CA GLY A 316 -9.51 17.17 15.61
C GLY A 316 -9.22 16.28 16.82
N LYS A 317 -10.18 15.46 17.25
CA LYS A 317 -10.02 14.49 18.33
C LYS A 317 -9.45 13.18 17.79
N PHE A 318 -8.33 12.73 18.35
CA PHE A 318 -7.83 11.37 18.11
C PHE A 318 -8.72 10.37 18.85
N LEU A 319 -9.35 9.44 18.12
CA LEU A 319 -10.31 8.51 18.69
C LEU A 319 -9.65 7.34 19.41
N GLU A 320 -10.33 6.78 20.42
CA GLU A 320 -9.88 5.57 21.12
C GLU A 320 -9.61 4.40 20.16
N THR A 321 -10.47 4.29 19.14
CA THR A 321 -10.43 3.28 18.08
C THR A 321 -9.59 3.70 16.87
N GLY A 322 -8.89 4.83 16.94
CA GLY A 322 -8.17 5.41 15.81
C GLY A 322 -6.81 4.76 15.51
N LEU A 323 -6.43 3.70 16.23
CA LEU A 323 -5.24 2.91 15.92
C LEU A 323 -5.58 1.82 14.91
N LEU A 324 -4.63 1.56 14.00
CA LEU A 324 -4.70 0.49 13.01
C LEU A 324 -3.91 -0.71 13.51
N HIS A 325 -4.56 -1.86 13.57
CA HIS A 325 -4.01 -3.09 14.10
C HIS A 325 -4.04 -4.23 13.08
N ASN A 326 -2.97 -5.03 13.09
CA ASN A 326 -3.00 -6.42 12.65
C ASN A 326 -3.42 -7.31 13.83
N SER A 327 -3.51 -8.63 13.62
CA SER A 327 -3.99 -9.55 14.67
C SER A 327 -3.06 -9.63 15.88
N TYR A 328 -1.75 -9.52 15.66
CA TYR A 328 -0.75 -9.51 16.73
C TYR A 328 -0.94 -8.32 17.68
N THR A 329 -0.87 -7.10 17.12
CA THR A 329 -1.00 -5.87 17.92
C THR A 329 -2.40 -5.71 18.51
N ALA A 330 -3.45 -6.21 17.85
CA ALA A 330 -4.79 -6.26 18.40
C ALA A 330 -4.86 -7.20 19.62
N GLY A 331 -4.27 -8.40 19.51
CA GLY A 331 -4.18 -9.37 20.61
C GLY A 331 -3.41 -8.84 21.82
N LYS A 332 -2.28 -8.16 21.61
CA LYS A 332 -1.54 -7.47 22.67
C LYS A 332 -2.37 -6.37 23.35
N TYR A 333 -3.25 -5.72 22.58
CA TYR A 333 -4.12 -4.65 23.06
C TYR A 333 -5.48 -5.14 23.57
N ASN A 334 -5.72 -6.46 23.58
CA ASN A 334 -6.97 -7.11 23.96
C ASN A 334 -8.20 -6.59 23.19
N ILE A 335 -8.05 -6.34 21.89
CA ILE A 335 -9.14 -5.98 20.97
C ILE A 335 -9.12 -6.90 19.75
N GLU A 336 -10.16 -6.80 18.90
CA GLU A 336 -10.16 -7.44 17.59
C GLU A 336 -9.30 -6.67 16.57
N SER A 337 -8.78 -7.38 15.57
CA SER A 337 -8.08 -6.75 14.45
C SER A 337 -8.97 -5.73 13.73
N THR A 338 -8.34 -4.64 13.28
CA THR A 338 -9.01 -3.58 12.53
C THR A 338 -9.02 -3.84 11.02
N GLY A 339 -8.45 -4.98 10.58
CA GLY A 339 -8.37 -5.33 9.16
C GLY A 339 -7.31 -4.51 8.42
N ASN A 340 -6.15 -4.32 9.06
CA ASN A 340 -5.05 -3.47 8.58
C ASN A 340 -3.71 -4.23 8.50
N ALA A 341 -3.72 -5.55 8.51
CA ALA A 341 -2.53 -6.29 8.16
C ALA A 341 -2.17 -6.06 6.68
N ALA A 342 -0.91 -5.78 6.38
CA ALA A 342 -0.42 -5.56 5.03
C ALA A 342 0.77 -6.48 4.73
N ARG A 343 0.90 -6.89 3.46
CA ARG A 343 2.05 -7.64 2.95
C ARG A 343 2.48 -7.07 1.62
N SER A 344 3.78 -6.88 1.43
CA SER A 344 4.33 -6.52 0.12
C SER A 344 4.45 -7.74 -0.79
N SER A 345 4.73 -8.93 -0.26
CA SER A 345 4.75 -10.19 -1.02
C SER A 345 4.64 -11.41 -0.10
N TYR A 346 4.73 -12.63 -0.67
CA TYR A 346 4.82 -13.86 0.13
C TYR A 346 6.09 -13.93 0.98
N THR A 347 7.13 -13.15 0.67
CA THR A 347 8.38 -13.15 1.44
C THR A 347 8.27 -12.40 2.77
N SER A 348 7.15 -11.72 3.01
CA SER A 348 6.98 -10.83 4.16
C SER A 348 6.03 -11.39 5.20
N ILE A 349 6.41 -11.18 6.47
CA ILE A 349 5.50 -11.29 7.61
C ILE A 349 4.56 -10.08 7.57
N PRO A 350 3.25 -10.22 7.89
CA PRO A 350 2.32 -9.12 7.98
C PRO A 350 2.81 -7.99 8.89
N SER A 351 2.84 -6.79 8.34
CA SER A 351 2.97 -5.55 9.09
C SER A 351 1.61 -4.85 9.17
N ILE A 352 1.56 -3.67 9.79
CA ILE A 352 0.37 -2.82 9.78
C ILE A 352 0.49 -1.83 8.62
N GLY A 353 -0.56 -1.74 7.80
CA GLY A 353 -0.67 -0.79 6.71
C GLY A 353 -2.00 -0.03 6.69
N ILE A 354 -1.98 1.13 6.06
CA ILE A 354 -3.20 1.85 5.69
C ILE A 354 -3.82 1.24 4.43
N SER A 355 -5.10 1.50 4.24
CA SER A 355 -5.85 1.28 3.01
C SER A 355 -5.94 2.60 2.23
N ASN A 356 -7.08 3.28 2.22
CA ASN A 356 -7.22 4.64 1.72
C ASN A 356 -7.38 5.60 2.90
N ILE A 357 -6.31 6.32 3.25
CA ILE A 357 -6.36 7.38 4.26
C ILE A 357 -6.89 8.67 3.63
N ILE A 358 -7.94 9.22 4.20
CA ILE A 358 -8.71 10.32 3.59
C ILE A 358 -8.95 11.40 4.63
N LEU A 359 -8.74 12.65 4.22
CA LEU A 359 -9.22 13.84 4.92
C LEU A 359 -10.56 14.21 4.31
N ASP A 360 -11.61 14.29 5.13
CA ASP A 360 -12.94 14.67 4.64
C ASP A 360 -12.93 16.08 4.04
N PRO A 361 -13.68 16.33 2.96
CA PRO A 361 -13.78 17.65 2.37
C PRO A 361 -14.45 18.64 3.33
N GLY A 362 -13.95 19.88 3.33
CA GLY A 362 -14.60 21.01 3.99
C GLY A 362 -15.80 21.54 3.20
N GLN A 363 -16.38 22.64 3.69
CA GLN A 363 -17.50 23.32 3.02
C GLN A 363 -17.08 24.46 2.09
N ASN A 364 -15.85 24.95 2.24
CA ASN A 364 -15.35 26.09 1.47
C ASN A 364 -14.76 25.64 0.13
N SER A 365 -14.98 26.44 -0.91
CA SER A 365 -14.26 26.28 -2.18
C SER A 365 -12.80 26.75 -2.04
N GLN A 366 -11.94 26.30 -2.95
CA GLN A 366 -10.56 26.81 -3.03
C GLN A 366 -10.52 28.33 -3.19
N GLU A 367 -11.41 28.89 -4.01
CA GLU A 367 -11.51 30.35 -4.22
C GLU A 367 -11.87 31.09 -2.92
N ASP A 368 -12.78 30.54 -2.12
CA ASP A 368 -13.17 31.17 -0.86
C ASP A 368 -12.04 31.15 0.17
N ILE A 369 -11.29 30.05 0.25
CA ILE A 369 -10.12 29.96 1.13
C ILE A 369 -9.04 30.97 0.70
N LEU A 370 -8.81 31.12 -0.61
CA LEU A 370 -7.79 32.02 -1.14
C LEU A 370 -8.15 33.50 -0.97
N LYS A 371 -9.44 33.88 -0.99
CA LYS A 371 -9.87 35.28 -0.78
C LYS A 371 -9.42 35.85 0.57
N ASP A 372 -9.33 34.99 1.60
CA ASP A 372 -8.94 35.39 2.94
C ASP A 372 -7.42 35.49 3.12
N ILE A 373 -6.63 34.98 2.17
CA ILE A 373 -5.16 34.97 2.23
C ILE A 373 -4.60 36.15 1.44
N LYS A 374 -4.25 37.24 2.15
CA LYS A 374 -3.62 38.43 1.54
C LYS A 374 -2.19 38.18 1.06
N GLU A 375 -1.43 37.41 1.83
CA GLU A 375 -0.07 36.97 1.55
C GLU A 375 0.11 35.60 2.20
N GLY A 376 0.65 34.63 1.45
CA GLY A 376 0.79 33.26 1.92
C GLY A 376 1.66 32.42 0.99
N ILE A 377 1.90 31.17 1.38
CA ILE A 377 2.64 30.18 0.57
C ILE A 377 1.66 29.12 0.08
N LEU A 378 1.73 28.76 -1.19
CA LEU A 378 1.10 27.58 -1.77
C LEU A 378 2.10 26.42 -1.72
N LEU A 379 1.70 25.27 -1.18
CA LEU A 379 2.58 24.09 -1.06
C LEU A 379 1.85 22.79 -1.35
#